data_AF-A0A6N4QLF3-F1
#
_entry.id   AF-A0A6N4QLF3-F1
#
_cell.length_a   1.000
_cell.length_b   1.000
_cell.length_c   1.000
_cell.angle_alpha   90.00
_cell.angle_beta   90.00
_cell.angle_gamma   90.00
#
_symmetry.space_group_name_H-M   'P 1'
#
loop_
_entity.id
_entity.type
_entity.pdbx_description
1 polymer ?
#
loop_
_entity_poly.entity_id
_entity_poly.type
_entity_poly.pdbx_seq_one_letter_code
_entity_poly.pdbx_strand_id
1 'polypeptide(L)'
;MKVTVAHLYKKLEELDRDVVELKKLTDRLATDREYSPILKETFSSEMNKLEDQKSEILKLNVSRPEALAKKSPAVSEKPVQTLPQSQEPKKPEKPVRKY
;
A
#
# COMPACT_ATOMS: atom_id res chain seq x y z
N MET A 1 14.07 12.43 15.60
CA MET A 1 13.25 12.75 14.40
C MET A 1 11.81 12.26 14.61
N LYS A 2 10.83 12.80 13.89
CA LYS A 2 9.46 12.24 13.81
C LYS A 2 9.25 11.66 12.41
N VAL A 3 9.14 10.34 12.31
CA VAL A 3 8.84 9.66 11.04
C VAL A 3 7.32 9.62 10.87
N THR A 4 6.81 9.99 9.69
CA THR A 4 5.37 9.84 9.37
C THR A 4 5.15 8.65 8.46
N VAL A 5 3.92 8.11 8.45
CA VAL A 5 3.55 6.95 7.62
C VAL A 5 3.84 7.18 6.12
N ALA A 6 3.73 8.42 5.63
CA ALA A 6 4.09 8.76 4.25
C ALA A 6 5.58 8.52 3.92
N HIS A 7 6.49 8.71 4.88
CA HIS A 7 7.91 8.39 4.71
C HIS A 7 8.15 6.88 4.62
N LEU A 8 7.37 6.08 5.36
CA LEU A 8 7.44 4.62 5.29
C LEU A 8 6.98 4.10 3.93
N TYR A 9 5.88 4.64 3.38
CA TYR A 9 5.43 4.30 2.01
C TYR A 9 6.46 4.68 0.95
N LYS A 10 7.03 5.89 1.01
CA LYS A 10 8.11 6.27 0.10
C LYS A 10 9.31 5.33 0.23
N LYS A 11 9.65 4.89 1.45
CA LYS A 11 10.75 3.94 1.63
C LYS A 11 10.43 2.55 1.06
N LEU A 12 9.18 2.10 1.16
CA LEU A 12 8.70 0.87 0.53
C LEU A 12 8.86 0.91 -1.00
N GLU A 13 8.52 2.04 -1.64
CA GLU A 13 8.70 2.26 -3.08
C GLU A 13 10.18 2.37 -3.51
N GLU A 14 11.07 2.81 -2.62
CA GLU A 14 12.53 2.72 -2.84
C GLU A 14 12.99 1.26 -2.79
N LEU A 15 12.65 0.52 -1.72
CA LEU A 15 13.02 -0.90 -1.58
C LEU A 15 12.54 -1.76 -2.77
N ASP A 16 11.30 -1.57 -3.22
CA ASP A 16 10.74 -2.32 -4.36
C ASP A 16 11.44 -2.01 -5.69
N ARG A 17 11.98 -0.80 -5.87
CA ARG A 17 12.82 -0.46 -7.03
C ARG A 17 14.21 -1.07 -6.91
N ASP A 18 14.84 -0.97 -5.74
CA ASP A 18 16.18 -1.48 -5.47
C ASP A 18 16.25 -3.02 -5.69
N VAL A 19 15.23 -3.77 -5.24
CA VAL A 19 15.10 -5.22 -5.50
C VAL A 19 15.02 -5.54 -6.99
N VAL A 20 14.24 -4.76 -7.76
CA VAL A 20 14.12 -4.94 -9.22
C VAL A 20 15.41 -4.59 -9.95
N GLU A 21 16.18 -3.61 -9.47
CA GLU A 21 17.48 -3.25 -10.04
C GLU A 21 18.58 -4.28 -9.72
N LEU A 22 18.65 -4.76 -8.47
CA LEU A 22 19.54 -5.87 -8.08
C LEU A 22 19.28 -7.14 -8.89
N LYS A 23 18.01 -7.47 -9.16
CA LYS A 23 17.66 -8.59 -10.03
C LYS A 23 18.18 -8.39 -11.46
N LYS A 24 17.99 -7.21 -12.06
CA LYS A 24 18.51 -6.88 -13.40
C LYS A 24 20.05 -6.95 -13.46
N LEU A 25 20.75 -6.56 -12.40
CA LEU A 25 22.21 -6.67 -12.30
C LEU A 25 22.65 -8.14 -12.21
N THR A 26 21.94 -8.94 -11.43
CA THR A 26 22.18 -10.38 -11.28
C THR A 26 21.95 -11.15 -12.59
N ASP A 27 20.88 -10.83 -13.32
CA ASP A 27 20.55 -11.43 -14.63
C ASP A 27 21.57 -11.08 -15.72
N ARG A 28 22.19 -9.89 -15.63
CA ARG A 28 23.25 -9.42 -16.55
C ARG A 28 24.65 -9.89 -16.18
N LEU A 29 24.82 -10.60 -15.07
CA LEU A 29 26.14 -11.00 -14.59
C LEU A 29 26.69 -12.18 -15.40
N ALA A 30 27.80 -11.94 -16.09
CA ALA A 30 28.47 -12.95 -16.92
C ALA A 30 28.90 -14.17 -16.09
N THR A 31 28.50 -15.37 -16.51
CA THR A 31 28.67 -16.61 -15.71
C THR A 31 30.01 -17.32 -15.92
N ASP A 32 30.85 -16.80 -16.81
CA ASP A 32 32.17 -17.32 -17.19
C ASP A 32 33.31 -16.85 -16.27
N ARG A 33 33.03 -15.93 -15.33
CA ARG A 33 34.04 -15.32 -14.45
C ARG A 33 34.02 -15.93 -13.05
N GLU A 34 35.21 -16.17 -12.51
CA GLU A 34 35.41 -16.83 -11.19
C GLU A 34 34.74 -16.08 -10.02
N TYR A 35 34.60 -14.76 -10.11
CA TYR A 35 33.95 -13.94 -9.08
C TYR A 35 32.42 -13.98 -9.13
N SER A 36 31.82 -14.47 -10.22
CA SER A 36 30.38 -14.38 -10.45
C SER A 36 29.52 -15.21 -9.49
N PRO A 37 29.92 -16.39 -9.00
CA PRO A 37 29.18 -17.09 -7.94
C PRO A 37 29.07 -16.25 -6.66
N ILE A 38 30.18 -15.64 -6.21
CA ILE A 38 30.25 -14.82 -4.98
C ILE A 38 29.37 -13.58 -5.13
N LEU A 39 29.39 -12.91 -6.29
CA LEU A 39 28.51 -11.77 -6.55
C LEU A 39 27.03 -12.17 -6.61
N LYS A 40 26.66 -13.32 -7.21
CA LYS A 40 25.27 -13.80 -7.21
C LYS A 40 24.77 -14.10 -5.79
N GLU A 41 25.60 -14.72 -4.96
CA GLU A 41 25.29 -14.96 -3.54
C GLU A 41 25.13 -13.63 -2.79
N THR A 42 26.04 -12.67 -3.00
CA THR A 42 26.00 -11.34 -2.39
C THR A 42 24.72 -10.58 -2.78
N PHE A 43 24.36 -10.53 -4.07
CA PHE A 43 23.13 -9.89 -4.53
C PHE A 43 21.88 -10.60 -4.02
N SER A 44 21.88 -11.94 -3.92
CA SER A 44 20.75 -12.69 -3.35
C SER A 44 20.59 -12.39 -1.85
N SER A 45 21.69 -12.29 -1.10
CA SER A 45 21.68 -11.87 0.30
C SER A 45 21.14 -10.44 0.46
N GLU A 46 21.55 -9.51 -0.41
CA GLU A 46 21.08 -8.13 -0.36
C GLU A 46 19.59 -8.00 -0.71
N MET A 47 19.12 -8.71 -1.74
CA MET A 47 17.68 -8.79 -2.05
C MET A 47 16.85 -9.30 -0.86
N ASN A 48 17.30 -10.37 -0.19
CA ASN A 48 16.62 -10.90 0.99
C ASN A 48 16.56 -9.86 2.13
N LYS A 49 17.64 -9.09 2.38
CA LYS A 49 17.62 -8.01 3.39
C LYS A 49 16.60 -6.91 3.06
N LEU A 50 16.43 -6.56 1.78
CA LEU A 50 15.43 -5.57 1.37
C LEU A 50 14.00 -6.10 1.57
N GLU A 51 13.76 -7.40 1.31
CA GLU A 51 12.48 -8.07 1.60
C GLU A 51 12.20 -8.17 3.12
N ASP A 52 13.22 -8.42 3.93
CA ASP A 52 13.14 -8.39 5.39
C ASP A 52 12.80 -6.98 5.91
N GLN A 53 13.50 -5.95 5.42
CA GLN A 53 13.20 -4.54 5.76
C GLN A 53 11.79 -4.12 5.34
N LYS A 54 11.34 -4.53 4.15
CA LYS A 54 9.96 -4.33 3.68
C LYS A 54 8.96 -4.99 4.63
N SER A 55 9.25 -6.22 5.05
CA SER A 55 8.43 -6.98 5.98
C SER A 55 8.42 -6.37 7.39
N GLU A 56 9.54 -5.80 7.85
CA GLU A 56 9.64 -5.09 9.12
C GLU A 56 8.81 -3.80 9.11
N ILE A 57 8.93 -2.98 8.07
CA ILE A 57 8.15 -1.75 7.89
C ILE A 57 6.64 -2.04 7.95
N LEU A 58 6.18 -3.12 7.31
CA LEU A 58 4.77 -3.54 7.33
C LEU A 58 4.30 -4.12 8.67
N LYS A 59 5.22 -4.62 9.51
CA LYS A 59 4.94 -5.11 10.87
C LYS A 59 4.92 -3.98 11.92
N LEU A 60 5.30 -2.75 11.57
CA LEU A 60 5.33 -1.62 12.50
C LEU A 60 3.92 -1.28 13.01
N ASN A 61 3.69 -1.51 14.30
CA ASN A 61 2.46 -1.12 14.97
C ASN A 61 2.39 0.41 15.10
N VAL A 62 1.52 1.04 14.30
CA VAL A 62 1.24 2.47 14.42
C VAL A 62 0.46 2.72 15.71
N SER A 63 1.13 3.26 16.72
CA SER A 63 0.46 3.79 17.91
C SER A 63 -0.50 4.91 17.48
N ARG A 64 -1.80 4.59 17.43
CA ARG A 64 -2.85 5.54 17.08
C ARG A 64 -2.97 6.55 18.23
N PRO A 65 -2.71 7.85 18.03
CA PRO A 65 -3.07 8.83 19.03
C PRO A 65 -4.60 8.82 19.20
N GLU A 66 -5.09 8.66 20.43
CA GLU A 66 -6.52 8.48 20.77
C GLU A 66 -7.44 9.65 20.35
N ALA A 67 -6.88 10.74 19.84
CA ALA A 67 -7.60 11.97 19.51
C ALA A 67 -8.65 11.84 18.38
N LEU A 68 -8.58 10.80 17.53
CA LEU A 68 -9.50 10.63 16.40
C LEU A 68 -10.78 9.83 16.72
N ALA A 69 -10.97 9.38 17.97
CA ALA A 69 -12.16 8.64 18.39
C ALA A 69 -13.32 9.52 18.91
N LYS A 70 -13.39 10.81 18.53
CA LYS A 70 -14.46 11.72 18.98
C LYS A 70 -15.47 12.05 17.87
N LYS A 71 -16.68 11.49 18.07
CA LYS A 71 -17.97 11.83 17.45
C LYS A 71 -18.20 11.35 16.01
N SER A 72 -18.53 10.08 15.86
CA SER A 72 -19.74 9.75 15.09
C SER A 72 -20.97 10.19 15.91
N PRO A 73 -21.96 10.90 15.33
CA PRO A 73 -23.24 11.12 15.99
C PRO A 73 -23.99 9.79 16.07
N ALA A 74 -24.50 9.44 17.25
CA ALA A 74 -25.33 8.25 17.43
C ALA A 74 -26.68 8.44 16.73
N VAL A 75 -26.87 7.82 15.57
CA VAL A 75 -28.19 7.63 14.97
C VAL A 75 -28.86 6.48 15.72
N SER A 76 -29.70 6.83 16.70
CA SER A 76 -30.60 5.88 17.35
C SER A 76 -31.82 5.64 16.46
N GLU A 77 -31.87 4.49 15.79
CA GLU A 77 -33.09 4.00 15.15
C GLU A 77 -33.48 2.63 15.73
N LYS A 78 -34.78 2.51 16.04
CA LYS A 78 -35.38 1.32 16.67
C LYS A 78 -35.67 0.25 15.60
N PRO A 79 -35.69 -1.04 15.96
CA PRO A 79 -35.85 -2.12 14.98
C PRO A 79 -37.33 -2.39 14.64
N VAL A 80 -37.70 -2.32 13.35
CA VAL A 80 -38.92 -2.94 12.81
C VAL A 80 -38.67 -3.53 11.40
N GLN A 81 -38.45 -4.85 11.39
CA GLN A 81 -38.99 -5.87 10.47
C GLN A 81 -39.39 -5.52 9.00
N THR A 82 -38.70 -6.20 8.07
CA THR A 82 -39.29 -7.11 7.05
C THR A 82 -39.94 -6.57 5.75
N LEU A 83 -39.11 -6.52 4.69
CA LEU A 83 -39.36 -6.99 3.29
C LEU A 83 -40.40 -6.24 2.38
N PRO A 84 -40.39 -6.44 1.03
CA PRO A 84 -40.31 -5.29 0.11
C PRO A 84 -41.37 -5.20 -1.02
N GLN A 85 -41.48 -4.02 -1.64
CA GLN A 85 -41.96 -3.79 -3.02
C GLN A 85 -41.43 -2.41 -3.49
N SER A 86 -40.57 -2.33 -4.51
CA SER A 86 -40.87 -2.36 -5.96
C SER A 86 -41.42 -1.03 -6.51
N GLN A 87 -40.56 -0.24 -7.19
CA GLN A 87 -40.79 0.35 -8.53
C GLN A 87 -39.70 1.38 -8.93
N GLU A 88 -38.96 1.06 -10.00
CA GLU A 88 -38.43 2.04 -10.96
C GLU A 88 -39.59 2.66 -11.78
N PRO A 89 -39.40 3.70 -12.65
CA PRO A 89 -38.19 4.53 -12.91
C PRO A 89 -38.49 6.06 -12.97
N LYS A 90 -37.46 6.88 -13.27
CA LYS A 90 -37.44 7.97 -14.30
C LYS A 90 -36.59 9.22 -13.94
N LYS A 91 -35.56 9.48 -14.77
CA LYS A 91 -35.05 10.83 -15.15
C LYS A 91 -36.17 11.62 -15.88
N PRO A 92 -36.12 12.97 -16.03
CA PRO A 92 -34.93 13.82 -16.18
C PRO A 92 -34.95 15.04 -15.20
N GLU A 93 -34.22 16.17 -15.32
CA GLU A 93 -33.33 16.70 -16.36
C GLU A 93 -32.23 17.62 -15.76
N LYS A 94 -31.63 18.51 -16.57
CA LYS A 94 -30.89 19.72 -16.13
C LYS A 94 -31.27 20.92 -17.01
N PRO A 95 -31.64 22.08 -16.45
CA PRO A 95 -31.97 23.26 -17.26
C PRO A 95 -30.71 23.89 -17.88
N VAL A 96 -30.76 24.15 -19.18
CA VAL A 96 -29.73 24.86 -19.95
C VAL A 96 -29.74 26.34 -19.57
N ARG A 97 -28.61 26.89 -19.10
CA ARG A 97 -28.42 28.35 -18.98
C ARG A 97 -28.11 28.93 -20.35
N LYS A 98 -28.88 29.93 -20.78
CA LYS A 98 -28.48 30.89 -21.81
C LYS A 98 -28.00 32.18 -21.14
N TYR A 99 -26.84 32.67 -21.56
CA TYR A 99 -26.53 34.08 -21.82
C TYR A 99 -25.43 34.09 -22.89
#